data_AF-A0A318JBE9-F1
#
_entry.id   AF-A0A318JBE9-F1
#
_cell.length_a   1.000
_cell.length_b   1.000
_cell.length_c   1.000
_cell.angle_alpha   90.00
_cell.angle_beta   90.00
_cell.angle_gamma   90.00
#
_symmetry.space_group_name_H-M   'P 1'
#
loop_
_entity.id
_entity.type
_entity.pdbx_description
1 polymer ?
#
loop_
_entity_poly.entity_id
_entity_poly.type
_entity_poly.pdbx_seq_one_letter_code
_entity_poly.pdbx_strand_id
1 'polypeptide(L)'
;MKTTKQQLIKGMLCTLLGAAMLSPAFAADTDPTAISQRGDPERWYQEEMTPMAYFKTLKKEAEAVYQLSSMECKRAERSQQSACLREAKATMQQDIAEAYRKSGIRPR
;
A
#
# COMPACT_ATOMS: atom_id res chain seq x y z
N MET A 1 22.01 34.68 45.26
CA MET A 1 21.70 33.59 44.31
C MET A 1 20.94 34.18 43.14
N LYS A 2 21.38 33.89 41.91
CA LYS A 2 21.00 34.60 40.69
C LYS A 2 19.57 34.27 40.26
N THR A 3 18.77 35.30 40.01
CA THR A 3 17.56 35.26 39.20
C THR A 3 17.94 35.14 37.70
N THR A 4 17.06 34.61 36.84
CA THR A 4 16.55 35.24 35.58
C THR A 4 16.06 34.22 34.53
N LYS A 5 14.82 34.47 34.08
CA LYS A 5 14.10 34.18 32.83
C LYS A 5 14.81 33.46 31.65
N GLN A 6 14.11 32.46 31.11
CA GLN A 6 13.65 32.35 29.71
C GLN A 6 14.59 32.89 28.62
N GLN A 7 15.16 32.05 27.77
CA GLN A 7 15.32 32.30 26.32
C GLN A 7 15.93 31.10 25.56
N LEU A 8 15.53 31.02 24.27
CA LEU A 8 16.19 30.37 23.12
C LEU A 8 16.04 28.84 23.04
N ILE A 9 15.14 28.25 22.25
CA ILE A 9 14.92 28.47 20.79
C ILE A 9 16.23 28.86 20.08
N LYS A 10 17.18 27.91 20.08
CA LYS A 10 18.33 27.82 19.18
C LYS A 10 18.18 26.42 18.57
N GLY A 11 17.61 26.26 17.39
CA GLY A 11 18.12 26.78 16.13
C GLY A 11 18.32 25.56 15.24
N MET A 12 17.24 25.06 14.64
CA MET A 12 17.32 24.06 13.57
C MET A 12 16.87 24.75 12.29
N LEU A 13 17.75 25.63 11.80
CA LEU A 13 17.69 26.18 10.47
C LEU A 13 18.20 25.07 9.53
N CYS A 14 17.31 24.17 9.12
CA CYS A 14 17.64 23.14 8.13
C CYS A 14 17.65 23.82 6.75
N THR A 15 18.86 24.04 6.25
CA THR A 15 19.19 24.61 4.95
C THR A 15 18.50 23.83 3.83
N LEU A 16 17.53 24.48 3.18
CA LEU A 16 16.92 24.06 1.92
C LEU A 16 17.89 24.37 0.76
N LEU A 17 18.67 23.39 0.31
CA LEU A 17 19.35 23.47 -1.00
C LEU A 17 19.52 22.06 -1.59
N GLY A 18 18.76 21.77 -2.66
CA GLY A 18 18.84 20.50 -3.38
C GLY A 18 17.69 20.25 -4.35
N ALA A 19 17.29 21.26 -5.13
CA ALA A 19 16.38 21.10 -6.25
C ALA A 19 17.19 21.05 -7.56
N ALA A 20 17.15 19.92 -8.27
CA ALA A 20 17.17 19.81 -9.75
C ALA A 20 17.38 18.36 -10.19
N MET A 21 16.30 17.58 -10.28
CA MET A 21 16.20 16.52 -11.29
C MET A 21 14.94 16.85 -12.10
N LEU A 22 15.15 17.49 -13.25
CA LEU A 22 14.12 17.77 -14.25
C LEU A 22 13.49 16.45 -14.70
N SER A 23 12.21 16.26 -14.40
CA SER A 23 11.33 15.39 -15.19
C SER A 23 10.37 16.31 -15.95
N PRO A 24 10.14 16.10 -17.27
CA PRO A 24 9.17 16.89 -17.99
C PRO A 24 7.77 16.58 -17.45
N ALA A 25 7.20 17.54 -16.76
CA ALA A 25 5.77 17.56 -16.46
C ALA A 25 5.04 17.78 -17.78
N PHE A 26 4.37 16.75 -18.31
CA PHE A 26 3.25 16.96 -19.20
C PHE A 26 2.09 17.49 -18.35
N ALA A 27 2.09 18.79 -18.08
CA ALA A 27 0.88 19.48 -17.65
C ALA A 27 0.04 19.70 -18.91
N ALA A 28 -0.88 18.76 -19.18
CA ALA A 28 -1.96 19.04 -20.11
C ALA A 28 -2.84 20.10 -19.44
N ASP A 29 -3.01 21.25 -20.09
CA ASP A 29 -4.02 22.24 -19.72
C ASP A 29 -5.38 21.53 -19.69
N THR A 30 -5.85 21.20 -18.49
CA THR A 30 -7.19 20.66 -18.28
C THR A 30 -8.10 21.85 -18.08
N ASP A 31 -8.72 22.31 -19.16
CA ASP A 31 -9.85 23.23 -19.07
C ASP A 31 -10.93 22.54 -18.20
N PRO A 32 -11.22 23.05 -16.98
CA PRO A 32 -12.19 22.42 -16.09
C PRO A 32 -13.62 22.47 -16.65
N THR A 33 -13.87 23.36 -17.62
CA THR A 33 -15.15 23.42 -18.32
C THR A 33 -15.26 22.37 -19.43
N ALA A 34 -14.14 21.93 -20.00
CA ALA A 34 -14.11 20.89 -21.03
C ALA A 34 -14.49 19.50 -20.48
N ILE A 35 -14.20 19.20 -19.21
CA ILE A 35 -14.66 17.95 -18.56
C ILE A 35 -16.16 18.03 -18.28
N SER A 36 -16.64 19.16 -17.75
CA SER A 36 -18.06 19.35 -17.40
C SER A 36 -19.01 19.28 -18.61
N GLN A 37 -18.54 19.63 -19.82
CA GLN A 37 -19.35 19.60 -21.04
C GLN A 37 -19.40 18.24 -21.73
N ARG A 38 -18.48 17.31 -21.42
CA ARG A 38 -18.36 16.02 -22.14
C ARG A 38 -19.08 14.87 -21.44
N GLY A 39 -19.66 15.11 -20.27
CA GLY A 39 -20.15 14.05 -19.39
C GLY A 39 -19.01 13.19 -18.83
N ASP A 40 -19.34 12.24 -17.97
CA ASP A 40 -18.35 11.31 -17.44
C ASP A 40 -17.85 10.39 -18.58
N PRO A 41 -16.53 10.12 -18.67
CA PRO A 41 -16.02 9.18 -19.65
C PRO A 41 -16.64 7.79 -19.48
N GLU A 42 -17.04 7.13 -20.56
CA GLU A 42 -17.61 5.76 -20.55
C GLU A 42 -16.73 4.77 -19.76
N ARG A 43 -15.41 4.95 -19.80
CA ARG A 43 -14.46 4.16 -19.02
C ARG A 43 -14.75 4.15 -17.52
N TRP A 44 -15.26 5.23 -16.93
CA TRP A 44 -15.54 5.32 -15.49
C TRP A 44 -16.60 4.30 -15.04
N TYR A 45 -17.45 3.88 -15.96
CA TYR A 45 -18.50 2.89 -15.71
C TYR A 45 -18.08 1.48 -16.14
N GLN A 46 -16.88 1.32 -16.71
CA GLN A 46 -16.34 0.01 -17.00
C GLN A 46 -15.71 -0.59 -15.76
N GLU A 47 -16.17 -1.79 -15.41
CA GLU A 47 -15.62 -2.56 -14.31
C GLU A 47 -14.17 -2.94 -14.65
N GLU A 48 -13.19 -2.29 -14.02
CA GLU A 48 -11.76 -2.47 -14.35
C GLU A 48 -11.17 -3.81 -13.88
N MET A 49 -11.97 -4.71 -13.33
CA MET A 49 -11.50 -5.92 -12.68
C MET A 49 -11.56 -7.13 -13.61
N THR A 50 -10.54 -7.28 -14.45
CA THR A 50 -10.33 -8.56 -15.15
C THR A 50 -10.09 -9.69 -14.15
N PRO A 51 -10.45 -10.95 -14.46
CA PRO A 51 -10.14 -12.12 -13.64
C PRO A 51 -8.68 -12.18 -13.14
N MET A 52 -7.73 -11.86 -14.03
CA MET A 52 -6.30 -11.85 -13.70
C MET A 52 -5.90 -10.70 -12.79
N ALA A 53 -6.47 -9.51 -12.99
CA ALA A 53 -6.24 -8.39 -12.08
C ALA A 53 -6.78 -8.71 -10.68
N TYR A 54 -7.99 -9.28 -10.60
CA TYR A 54 -8.60 -9.68 -9.34
C TYR A 54 -7.78 -10.74 -8.60
N PHE A 55 -7.33 -11.79 -9.30
CA PHE A 55 -6.42 -12.79 -8.72
C PHE A 55 -5.14 -12.15 -8.18
N LYS A 56 -4.50 -11.27 -8.95
CA LYS A 56 -3.26 -10.60 -8.53
C LYS A 56 -3.48 -9.76 -7.28
N THR A 57 -4.62 -9.08 -7.16
CA THR A 57 -4.99 -8.32 -5.97
C THR A 57 -5.14 -9.25 -4.76
N LEU A 58 -5.97 -10.29 -4.85
CA LEU A 58 -6.19 -11.24 -3.75
C LEU A 58 -4.89 -11.93 -3.31
N LYS A 59 -4.04 -12.30 -4.27
CA LYS A 59 -2.72 -12.89 -3.97
C LYS A 59 -1.84 -11.92 -3.19
N LYS A 60 -1.77 -10.64 -3.60
CA LYS A 60 -0.98 -9.62 -2.88
C LYS A 60 -1.50 -9.41 -1.47
N GLU A 61 -2.82 -9.41 -1.28
CA GLU A 61 -3.44 -9.29 0.03
C GLU A 61 -3.11 -10.49 0.93
N ALA A 62 -3.20 -11.71 0.41
CA ALA A 62 -2.80 -12.92 1.15
C ALA A 62 -1.32 -12.87 1.57
N GLU A 63 -0.43 -12.45 0.67
CA GLU A 63 1.00 -12.28 0.97
C GLU A 63 1.24 -11.17 2.03
N ALA A 64 0.50 -10.06 1.96
CA ALA A 64 0.59 -8.98 2.93
C ALA A 64 0.12 -9.43 4.33
N VAL A 65 -1.02 -10.13 4.41
CA VAL A 65 -1.53 -10.71 5.66
C VAL A 65 -0.54 -11.71 6.24
N TYR A 66 0.09 -12.54 5.42
CA TYR A 66 1.14 -13.45 5.86
C TYR A 66 2.34 -12.71 6.47
N GLN A 67 2.79 -11.61 5.86
CA GLN A 67 3.90 -10.82 6.42
C GLN A 67 3.53 -10.22 7.78
N LEU A 68 2.34 -9.64 7.90
CA LEU A 68 1.83 -9.09 9.16
C LEU A 68 1.74 -10.19 10.23
N SER A 69 1.09 -11.31 9.91
CA SER A 69 0.95 -12.46 10.80
C SER A 69 2.31 -13.02 11.22
N SER A 70 3.27 -13.10 10.30
CA SER A 70 4.63 -13.58 10.60
C SER A 70 5.38 -12.64 11.55
N MET A 71 5.15 -11.33 11.45
CA MET A 71 5.72 -10.36 12.39
C MET A 71 5.09 -10.50 13.79
N GLU A 72 3.79 -10.77 13.87
CA GLU A 72 3.10 -11.06 15.12
C GLU A 72 3.57 -12.37 15.74
N CYS A 73 3.74 -13.43 14.93
CA CYS A 73 4.27 -14.71 15.38
C CYS A 73 5.65 -14.59 16.02
N LYS A 74 6.51 -13.69 15.53
CA LYS A 74 7.83 -13.44 16.12
C LYS A 74 7.77 -12.82 17.52
N ARG A 75 6.63 -12.20 17.88
CA ARG A 75 6.39 -11.62 19.21
C ARG A 75 5.74 -12.62 20.18
N ALA A 76 5.25 -13.76 19.68
CA ALA A 76 4.70 -14.83 20.51
C ALA A 76 5.79 -15.53 21.33
N GLU A 77 5.35 -16.29 22.33
CA GLU A 77 6.22 -17.14 23.15
C GLU A 77 7.00 -18.12 22.27
N ARG A 78 8.29 -18.34 22.56
CA ARG A 78 9.18 -19.17 21.73
C ARG A 78 8.65 -20.59 21.48
N SER A 79 7.98 -21.18 22.46
CA SER A 79 7.34 -22.51 22.35
C SER A 79 6.23 -22.54 21.29
N GLN A 80 5.58 -21.40 21.03
CA GLN A 80 4.43 -21.26 20.12
C GLN A 80 4.82 -20.70 18.74
N GLN A 81 6.00 -20.07 18.61
CA GLN A 81 6.43 -19.40 17.37
C GLN A 81 6.40 -20.32 16.13
N SER A 82 6.88 -21.55 16.25
CA SER A 82 6.88 -22.51 15.13
C SER A 82 5.47 -22.86 14.66
N ALA A 83 4.55 -23.08 15.61
CA ALA A 83 3.15 -23.39 15.29
C ALA A 83 2.48 -22.19 14.62
N CYS A 84 2.66 -20.98 15.16
CA CYS A 84 2.13 -19.75 14.59
C CYS A 84 2.61 -19.51 13.16
N LEU A 85 3.92 -19.64 12.89
CA LEU A 85 4.46 -19.45 11.53
C LEU A 85 3.93 -20.49 10.53
N ARG A 86 3.72 -21.73 10.99
CA ARG A 86 3.13 -22.79 10.17
C ARG A 86 1.67 -22.48 9.84
N GLU A 87 0.90 -22.02 10.82
CA GLU A 87 -0.50 -21.63 10.63
C GLU A 87 -0.61 -20.43 9.68
N ALA A 88 0.16 -19.36 9.91
CA ALA A 88 0.19 -18.19 9.02
C ALA A 88 0.48 -18.57 7.56
N LYS A 89 1.44 -19.49 7.35
CA LYS A 89 1.75 -19.99 6.00
C LYS A 89 0.62 -20.83 5.41
N ALA A 90 -0.03 -21.67 6.21
CA ALA A 90 -1.16 -22.49 5.77
C ALA A 90 -2.35 -21.60 5.37
N THR A 91 -2.65 -20.56 6.15
CA THR A 91 -3.70 -19.57 5.85
C THR A 91 -3.40 -18.86 4.54
N MET A 92 -2.17 -18.37 4.33
CA MET A 92 -1.78 -17.75 3.04
C MET A 92 -2.00 -18.69 1.85
N GLN A 93 -1.67 -19.97 1.99
CA GLN A 93 -1.87 -20.96 0.92
C GLN A 93 -3.35 -21.20 0.64
N GLN A 94 -4.19 -21.24 1.68
CA GLN A 94 -5.64 -21.33 1.56
C GLN A 94 -6.22 -20.09 0.88
N ASP A 95 -5.78 -18.90 1.26
CA ASP A 95 -6.21 -17.64 0.65
C ASP A 95 -5.86 -17.57 -0.84
N ILE A 96 -4.67 -18.05 -1.23
CA ILE A 96 -4.28 -18.14 -2.65
C ILE A 96 -5.13 -19.18 -3.40
N ALA A 97 -5.44 -20.32 -2.78
CA ALA A 97 -6.33 -21.32 -3.38
C ALA A 97 -7.76 -20.74 -3.58
N GLU A 98 -8.26 -19.99 -2.60
CA GLU A 98 -9.54 -19.30 -2.71
C GLU A 98 -9.47 -18.17 -3.74
N ALA A 99 -8.34 -17.48 -3.89
CA ALA A 99 -8.13 -16.49 -4.93
C ALA A 99 -8.29 -17.08 -6.34
N TYR A 100 -7.81 -18.31 -6.59
CA TYR A 100 -8.05 -19.02 -7.85
C TYR A 100 -9.55 -19.25 -8.08
N ARG A 101 -10.27 -19.73 -7.06
CA ARG A 101 -11.72 -19.96 -7.14
C ARG A 101 -12.49 -18.67 -7.41
N LYS A 102 -12.22 -17.61 -6.64
CA LYS A 102 -12.90 -16.29 -6.76
C LYS A 102 -12.61 -15.58 -8.07
N SER A 103 -11.40 -15.74 -8.60
CA SER A 103 -11.02 -15.15 -9.89
C SER A 103 -11.41 -16.00 -11.10
N GLY A 104 -11.83 -17.25 -10.92
CA GLY A 104 -12.08 -18.18 -12.02
C GLY A 104 -10.81 -18.61 -12.78
N ILE A 105 -9.62 -18.31 -12.24
CA ILE A 105 -8.34 -18.74 -12.83
C ILE A 105 -8.02 -20.16 -12.36
N ARG A 106 -7.56 -21.00 -13.29
CA ARG A 106 -7.09 -22.35 -12.94
C ARG A 106 -5.66 -22.29 -12.35
N PRO A 107 -5.40 -23.00 -11.24
CA PRO A 107 -4.03 -23.20 -10.76
C PRO A 107 -3.19 -23.89 -11.83
N ARG A 108 -1.89 -23.57 -11.89
CA ARG A 108 -0.93 -24.28 -12.75
C ARG A 108 -0.31 -25.46 -12.03
#